data_AF-W1I403-F1
#
_entry.id   AF-W1I403-F1
#
_cell.length_a   1.000
_cell.length_b   1.000
_cell.length_c   1.000
_cell.angle_alpha   90.00
_cell.angle_beta   90.00
_cell.angle_gamma   90.00
#
_symmetry.space_group_name_H-M   'P 1'
#
loop_
_entity.id
_entity.type
_entity.pdbx_description
1 polymer ?
#
loop_
_entity_poly.entity_id
_entity_poly.type
_entity_poly.pdbx_seq_one_letter_code
_entity_poly.pdbx_strand_id
1 'polypeptide(L)'
;MTGMPIKYQLQAVIREDGTVEETSSYYPYGGFMGSGSMGVQPYKFGGKELDRIGGINHYDFHARQLQLPFPHFYQQDPYADKYPHLSPYLYCAANPLRYVDPGGCEFNIIDFKVQETIKNTLSKEDAICLIKDKLAILVLSCKNYG
;
A
#
# COMPACT_ATOMS: atom_id res chain seq x y z
N MET A 1 -16.37 -22.34 -14.08
CA MET A 1 -15.73 -21.02 -14.19
C MET A 1 -14.96 -20.78 -12.90
N THR A 2 -13.69 -21.15 -12.85
CA THR A 2 -12.83 -20.84 -11.68
C THR A 2 -12.58 -19.33 -11.68
N GLY A 3 -13.04 -18.64 -10.63
CA GLY A 3 -12.91 -17.19 -10.52
C GLY A 3 -11.45 -16.76 -10.65
N MET A 4 -11.20 -15.72 -11.44
CA MET A 4 -9.87 -15.12 -11.53
C MET A 4 -9.49 -14.60 -10.12
N PRO A 5 -8.29 -14.92 -9.61
CA PRO A 5 -7.89 -14.46 -8.28
C PRO A 5 -7.76 -12.93 -8.26
N ILE A 6 -8.71 -12.27 -7.60
CA ILE A 6 -8.65 -10.84 -7.28
C ILE A 6 -7.50 -10.62 -6.30
N LYS A 7 -6.39 -10.03 -6.74
CA LYS A 7 -5.31 -9.64 -5.82
C LYS A 7 -5.73 -8.39 -5.06
N TYR A 8 -5.58 -8.40 -3.74
CA TYR A 8 -5.84 -7.26 -2.86
C TYR A 8 -4.72 -7.13 -1.82
N GLN A 9 -4.60 -5.95 -1.23
CA GLN A 9 -3.65 -5.68 -0.16
C GLN A 9 -4.35 -5.88 1.19
N LEU A 10 -3.74 -6.68 2.07
CA LEU A 10 -4.11 -6.76 3.48
C LEU A 10 -3.09 -5.99 4.30
N GLN A 11 -3.60 -5.19 5.23
CA GLN A 11 -2.82 -4.49 6.23
C GLN A 11 -3.29 -4.97 7.60
N ALA A 12 -2.36 -5.41 8.42
CA ALA A 12 -2.59 -5.67 9.83
C ALA A 12 -1.70 -4.74 10.67
N VAL A 13 -2.29 -4.15 11.69
CA VAL A 13 -1.61 -3.36 12.70
C VAL A 13 -1.55 -4.19 13.96
N ILE A 14 -0.34 -4.42 14.45
CA ILE A 14 -0.08 -5.32 15.57
C ILE A 14 0.66 -4.54 16.64
N ARG A 15 0.24 -4.71 17.90
CA ARG A 15 0.90 -4.13 19.07
C ARG A 15 2.15 -4.92 19.44
N GLU A 16 3.00 -4.32 20.28
CA GLU A 16 4.22 -4.97 20.78
C GLU A 16 3.95 -6.33 21.48
N ASP A 17 2.76 -6.50 22.07
CA ASP A 17 2.34 -7.74 22.74
C ASP A 17 1.84 -8.84 21.78
N GLY A 18 1.79 -8.56 20.47
CA GLY A 18 1.31 -9.47 19.44
C GLY A 18 -0.21 -9.44 19.23
N THR A 19 -0.95 -8.58 19.93
CA THR A 19 -2.39 -8.39 19.72
C THR A 19 -2.64 -7.63 18.42
N VAL A 20 -3.54 -8.14 17.58
CA VAL A 20 -3.99 -7.44 16.36
C VAL A 20 -4.96 -6.33 16.72
N GLU A 21 -4.62 -5.10 16.36
CA GLU A 21 -5.40 -3.91 16.66
C GLU A 21 -6.31 -3.51 15.48
N GLU A 22 -5.75 -3.46 14.28
CA GLU A 22 -6.49 -3.10 13.06
C GLU A 22 -6.21 -4.10 11.95
N THR A 23 -7.27 -4.47 11.22
CA THR A 23 -7.15 -5.20 9.96
C THR A 23 -7.91 -4.46 8.87
N SER A 24 -7.24 -4.17 7.77
CA SER A 24 -7.80 -3.38 6.67
C SER A 24 -7.43 -4.00 5.32
N SER A 25 -8.42 -4.11 4.44
CA SER A 25 -8.30 -4.65 3.09
C SER A 25 -8.46 -3.54 2.06
N TYR A 26 -7.59 -3.53 1.05
CA TYR A 26 -7.58 -2.52 -0.01
C TYR A 26 -7.56 -3.15 -1.40
N TYR A 27 -8.28 -2.52 -2.32
CA TYR A 27 -8.15 -2.77 -3.75
C TYR A 27 -6.74 -2.40 -4.24
N PRO A 28 -6.27 -2.95 -5.39
CA PRO A 28 -4.92 -2.71 -5.90
C PRO A 28 -4.51 -1.23 -6.03
N TYR A 29 -5.49 -0.37 -6.30
CA TYR A 29 -5.30 1.07 -6.48
C TYR A 29 -5.49 1.90 -5.20
N GLY A 30 -5.59 1.25 -4.03
CA GLY A 30 -5.69 1.91 -2.73
C GLY A 30 -7.10 2.19 -2.23
N GLY A 31 -8.12 1.86 -3.03
CA GLY A 31 -9.51 1.93 -2.59
C GLY A 31 -9.74 1.06 -1.36
N PHE A 32 -10.37 1.61 -0.32
CA PHE A 32 -10.70 0.86 0.88
C PHE A 32 -11.82 -0.15 0.58
N MET A 33 -11.56 -1.44 0.84
CA MET A 33 -12.52 -2.53 0.62
C MET A 33 -13.34 -2.82 1.87
N GLY A 34 -12.69 -2.78 3.03
CA GLY A 34 -13.32 -3.08 4.30
C GLY A 34 -12.27 -3.27 5.38
N SER A 35 -12.73 -3.24 6.63
CA SER A 35 -11.88 -3.46 7.80
C SER A 35 -12.57 -4.42 8.75
N GLY A 36 -11.80 -5.34 9.33
CA GLY A 36 -12.27 -6.23 10.40
C GLY A 36 -12.28 -5.55 11.76
N SER A 37 -11.45 -4.51 11.94
CA SER A 37 -11.40 -3.68 13.15
C SER A 37 -10.87 -2.29 12.80
N MET A 38 -11.65 -1.25 13.09
CA MET A 38 -11.26 0.13 12.78
C MET A 38 -10.32 0.68 13.86
N GLY A 39 -9.08 0.99 13.47
CA GLY A 39 -8.09 1.67 14.31
C GLY A 39 -7.99 3.16 14.02
N VAL A 40 -7.45 3.91 15.00
CA VAL A 40 -7.27 5.38 14.96
C VAL A 40 -6.00 5.79 14.19
N GLN A 41 -5.15 4.84 13.79
CA GLN A 41 -3.90 5.17 13.10
C GLN A 41 -4.15 5.92 11.76
N PRO A 42 -3.21 6.80 11.35
CA PRO A 42 -3.31 7.52 10.08
C PRO A 42 -2.70 6.76 8.87
N TYR A 43 -1.82 5.78 9.10
CA TYR A 43 -1.10 5.04 8.06
C TYR A 43 -1.92 3.87 7.47
N LYS A 44 -2.44 4.05 6.26
CA LYS A 44 -3.37 3.12 5.63
C LYS A 44 -2.70 2.41 4.44
N PHE A 45 -3.27 2.55 3.24
CA PHE A 45 -2.80 1.88 2.03
C PHE A 45 -1.30 2.10 1.78
N GLY A 46 -0.59 1.01 1.44
CA GLY A 46 0.86 1.04 1.23
C GLY A 46 1.71 1.56 2.41
N GLY A 47 1.15 1.65 3.62
CA GLY A 47 1.80 2.30 4.76
C GLY A 47 1.92 3.82 4.61
N LYS A 48 1.06 4.44 3.77
CA LYS A 48 1.02 5.90 3.56
C LYS A 48 -0.01 6.55 4.47
N GLU A 49 0.30 7.76 4.92
CA GLU A 49 -0.63 8.57 5.72
C GLU A 49 -1.85 8.92 4.87
N LEU A 50 -3.04 8.74 5.44
CA LEU A 50 -4.30 9.10 4.82
C LEU A 50 -4.79 10.43 5.36
N ASP A 51 -4.77 11.45 4.51
CA ASP A 51 -5.39 12.74 4.75
C ASP A 51 -6.77 12.82 4.11
N ARG A 52 -7.74 13.38 4.84
CA ARG A 52 -9.10 13.60 4.36
C ARG A 52 -9.37 15.09 4.23
N ILE A 53 -9.24 15.61 3.02
CA ILE A 53 -9.40 17.04 2.73
C ILE A 53 -10.61 17.19 1.82
N GLY A 54 -11.60 17.99 2.23
CA GLY A 54 -12.79 18.27 1.41
C GLY A 54 -13.63 17.04 1.04
N GLY A 55 -13.58 15.97 1.85
CA GLY A 55 -14.28 14.71 1.58
C GLY A 55 -13.55 13.78 0.61
N ILE A 56 -12.33 14.13 0.19
CA ILE A 56 -11.48 13.34 -0.70
C ILE A 56 -10.38 12.69 0.12
N ASN A 57 -10.07 11.43 -0.19
CA ASN A 57 -8.97 10.69 0.43
C ASN A 57 -7.67 10.96 -0.34
N HIS A 58 -6.64 11.43 0.36
CA HIS A 58 -5.31 11.67 -0.17
C HIS A 58 -4.31 10.80 0.59
N TYR A 59 -3.54 9.97 -0.12
CA TYR A 59 -2.40 9.27 0.48
C TYR A 59 -1.12 10.04 0.23
N ASP A 60 -0.34 10.29 1.28
CA ASP A 60 0.93 10.98 1.17
C ASP A 60 2.05 10.04 0.71
N PHE A 61 2.53 10.24 -0.53
CA PHE A 61 3.70 9.57 -1.07
C PHE A 61 4.96 10.45 -1.00
N HIS A 62 4.97 11.50 -0.17
CA HIS A 62 6.00 12.52 -0.02
C HIS A 62 6.13 13.44 -1.23
N ALA A 63 6.54 12.93 -2.39
CA ALA A 63 6.70 13.78 -3.59
C ALA A 63 5.35 14.16 -4.22
N ARG A 64 4.34 13.30 -4.06
CA ARG A 64 3.00 13.48 -4.61
C ARG A 64 1.95 12.92 -3.65
N GLN A 65 0.70 13.36 -3.83
CA GLN A 65 -0.46 12.86 -3.11
C GLN A 65 -1.32 12.04 -4.07
N LEU A 66 -1.54 10.76 -3.73
CA LEU A 66 -2.45 9.90 -4.49
C LEU A 66 -3.88 10.20 -4.07
N GLN A 67 -4.70 10.65 -5.01
CA GLN A 67 -6.10 10.98 -4.75
C GLN A 67 -6.98 9.74 -4.92
N LEU A 68 -8.09 9.65 -4.19
CA LEU A 68 -9.13 8.65 -4.39
C LEU A 68 -10.51 9.31 -4.47
N PRO A 69 -11.45 8.75 -5.26
CA PRO A 69 -11.44 7.40 -5.86
C PRO A 69 -10.68 7.26 -7.18
N PHE A 70 -10.18 8.37 -7.76
CA PHE A 70 -9.44 8.36 -9.01
C PHE A 70 -7.96 8.10 -8.74
N PRO A 71 -7.41 6.91 -9.01
CA PRO A 71 -6.10 6.51 -8.52
C PRO A 71 -4.96 7.09 -9.36
N HIS A 72 -4.89 8.42 -9.35
CA HIS A 72 -3.90 9.25 -9.99
C HIS A 72 -3.31 10.17 -8.95
N PHE A 73 -2.07 10.58 -9.18
CA PHE A 73 -1.48 11.62 -8.37
C PHE A 73 -2.13 12.98 -8.69
N TYR A 74 -2.29 13.80 -7.65
CA TYR A 74 -2.80 15.16 -7.79
C TYR A 74 -1.76 16.09 -8.43
N GLN A 75 -0.48 15.83 -8.18
CA GLN A 75 0.67 16.58 -8.70
C GLN A 75 1.34 15.85 -9.87
N GLN A 76 1.98 16.63 -10.74
CA GLN A 76 2.81 16.12 -11.84
C GLN A 76 4.05 15.40 -11.29
N ASP A 77 4.43 14.27 -11.91
CA ASP A 77 5.67 13.56 -11.58
C ASP A 77 6.91 14.46 -11.75
N PRO A 78 7.72 14.66 -10.69
CA PRO A 78 9.00 15.35 -10.82
C PRO A 78 9.96 14.69 -11.83
N TYR A 79 9.80 13.39 -12.08
CA TYR A 79 10.58 12.62 -13.04
C TYR A 79 9.80 12.28 -14.31
N ALA A 80 8.78 13.08 -14.65
CA ALA A 80 8.01 12.92 -15.89
C ALA A 80 8.90 12.77 -17.14
N ASP A 81 9.99 13.55 -17.22
CA ASP A 81 10.92 13.53 -18.36
C ASP A 81 11.65 12.19 -18.54
N LYS A 82 11.81 11.40 -17.47
CA LYS A 82 12.41 10.07 -17.52
C LYS A 82 11.47 9.05 -18.16
N TYR A 83 10.17 9.31 -18.12
CA TYR A 83 9.11 8.41 -18.59
C TYR A 83 8.16 9.11 -19.58
N PRO A 84 8.66 9.59 -20.73
CA PRO A 84 7.85 10.40 -21.66
C PRO A 84 6.67 9.63 -22.29
N HIS A 85 6.69 8.30 -22.19
CA HIS A 85 5.63 7.42 -22.69
C HIS A 85 4.52 7.16 -21.65
N LEU A 86 4.68 7.63 -20.40
CA LEU A 86 3.70 7.53 -19.34
C LEU A 86 3.09 8.90 -19.06
N SER A 87 1.81 8.92 -18.68
CA SER A 87 1.22 10.14 -18.13
C SER A 87 1.88 10.46 -16.78
N PRO A 88 2.23 11.73 -16.52
CA PRO A 88 2.93 12.13 -15.30
C PRO A 88 2.05 12.07 -14.04
N TYR A 89 0.80 11.66 -14.17
CA TYR A 89 -0.15 11.50 -13.06
C TYR A 89 -0.43 10.03 -12.74
N LEU A 90 0.21 9.08 -13.44
CA LEU A 90 -0.06 7.65 -13.27
C LEU A 90 0.51 7.11 -11.95
N TYR A 91 -0.32 6.38 -11.22
CA TYR A 91 0.13 5.54 -10.12
C TYR A 91 0.71 4.22 -10.64
N CYS A 92 1.91 3.85 -10.18
CA CYS A 92 2.58 2.58 -10.48
C CYS A 92 2.57 2.17 -11.97
N ALA A 93 2.76 3.13 -12.89
CA ALA A 93 2.69 2.91 -14.34
C ALA A 93 1.42 2.15 -14.80
N ALA A 94 0.27 2.43 -14.17
CA ALA A 94 -1.02 1.76 -14.40
C ALA A 94 -1.05 0.25 -14.07
N ASN A 95 -0.09 -0.25 -13.28
CA ASN A 95 -0.06 -1.65 -12.87
C ASN A 95 0.44 -1.83 -11.42
N PRO A 96 -0.38 -1.48 -10.41
CA PRO A 96 -0.02 -1.60 -8.99
C PRO A 96 0.07 -3.05 -8.49
N LEU A 97 -0.30 -4.03 -9.32
CA LEU A 97 -0.09 -5.46 -9.03
C LEU A 97 1.34 -5.92 -9.33
N ARG A 98 2.06 -5.16 -10.16
CA ARG A 98 3.43 -5.45 -10.59
C ARG A 98 4.43 -4.46 -10.03
N TYR A 99 4.02 -3.20 -9.86
CA TYR A 99 4.91 -2.13 -9.45
C TYR A 99 4.46 -1.46 -8.14
N VAL A 100 5.42 -0.96 -7.40
CA VAL A 100 5.23 -0.11 -6.21
C VAL A 100 5.94 1.22 -6.45
N ASP A 101 5.34 2.33 -6.00
CA ASP A 101 5.96 3.67 -6.01
C ASP A 101 6.24 4.09 -4.56
N PRO A 102 7.45 3.89 -4.02
CA PRO A 102 7.72 4.16 -2.60
C PRO A 102 7.73 5.66 -2.25
N GLY A 103 8.19 6.50 -3.18
CA GLY A 103 8.48 7.92 -2.96
C GLY A 103 7.63 8.88 -3.76
N GLY A 104 6.64 8.38 -4.51
CA GLY A 104 5.77 9.20 -5.35
C GLY A 104 6.49 9.80 -6.56
N CYS A 105 7.53 9.19 -7.09
CA CYS A 105 8.28 9.71 -8.25
C CYS A 105 8.97 8.62 -9.09
N GLU A 106 8.98 7.38 -8.60
CA GLU A 106 9.62 6.27 -9.28
C GLU A 106 8.88 4.98 -8.96
N PHE A 107 8.81 4.07 -9.92
CA PHE A 107 8.18 2.78 -9.70
C PHE A 107 9.20 1.66 -9.78
N ASN A 108 9.13 0.74 -8.82
CA ASN A 108 9.98 -0.43 -8.70
C ASN A 108 9.14 -1.70 -8.92
N ILE A 109 9.76 -2.74 -9.48
CA ILE A 109 9.11 -4.05 -9.59
C ILE A 109 8.94 -4.62 -8.18
N ILE A 110 7.75 -5.12 -7.88
CA ILE A 110 7.51 -5.87 -6.66
C ILE A 110 8.30 -7.17 -6.77
N ASP A 111 9.38 -7.30 -6.00
CA ASP A 111 10.13 -8.54 -5.89
C ASP A 111 9.45 -9.47 -4.87
N PHE A 112 8.79 -10.52 -5.38
CA PHE A 112 8.16 -11.53 -4.53
C PHE A 112 9.16 -12.40 -3.77
N LYS A 113 10.46 -12.45 -4.16
CA LYS A 113 11.47 -13.18 -3.38
C LYS A 113 11.69 -12.55 -2.01
N VAL A 114 11.70 -11.23 -1.92
CA VAL A 114 11.77 -10.49 -0.65
C VAL A 114 10.57 -10.88 0.24
N GLN A 115 9.37 -11.07 -0.33
CA GLN A 115 8.21 -11.52 0.43
C GLN A 115 8.27 -12.99 0.90
N GLU A 116 8.90 -13.90 0.15
CA GLU A 116 9.12 -15.28 0.59
C GLU A 116 10.18 -15.37 1.69
N THR A 117 11.26 -14.59 1.60
CA THR A 117 12.24 -14.47 2.68
C THR A 117 11.60 -13.85 3.92
N ILE A 118 10.80 -12.80 3.79
CA ILE A 118 10.03 -12.25 4.92
C ILE A 118 9.12 -13.34 5.53
N LYS A 119 8.30 -14.05 4.75
CA LYS A 119 7.43 -15.12 5.29
C LYS A 119 8.19 -16.24 6.01
N ASN A 120 9.39 -16.58 5.56
CA ASN A 120 10.17 -17.70 6.09
C ASN A 120 11.22 -17.29 7.14
N THR A 121 11.51 -16.00 7.28
CA THR A 121 12.46 -15.42 8.25
C THR A 121 11.75 -14.64 9.35
N LEU A 122 10.43 -14.46 9.27
CA LEU A 122 9.59 -13.91 10.34
C LEU A 122 9.48 -14.84 11.55
N SER A 123 10.58 -15.00 12.30
CA SER A 123 10.44 -14.95 13.76
C SER A 123 9.92 -13.56 14.12
N LYS A 124 9.22 -13.46 15.26
CA LYS A 124 8.32 -12.37 15.65
C LYS A 124 8.93 -10.95 15.61
N GLU A 125 10.22 -10.81 15.38
CA GLU A 125 10.98 -9.57 15.47
C GLU A 125 11.14 -8.81 14.13
N ASP A 126 11.11 -9.49 12.97
CA ASP A 126 11.58 -8.90 11.69
C ASP A 126 10.48 -8.66 10.64
N ALA A 127 9.22 -8.42 11.07
CA ALA A 127 8.22 -7.86 10.15
C ALA A 127 8.82 -6.59 9.55
N ILE A 128 8.70 -6.37 8.24
CA ILE A 128 9.00 -5.06 7.67
C ILE A 128 7.98 -4.09 8.26
N CYS A 129 8.39 -3.61 9.41
CA CYS A 129 7.74 -2.78 10.35
C CYS A 129 8.21 -1.40 9.91
N LEU A 130 7.35 -0.64 9.24
CA LEU A 130 7.51 0.81 9.27
C LEU A 130 7.26 1.22 10.72
N ILE A 131 8.26 1.01 11.59
CA ILE A 131 8.25 1.45 12.98
C ILE A 131 8.33 2.97 12.92
N LYS A 132 7.18 3.62 12.95
CA LYS A 132 7.05 4.91 13.60
C LYS A 132 6.18 4.69 14.83
N ASP A 133 6.73 5.05 15.99
CA ASP A 133 6.01 5.10 17.27
C ASP A 133 5.33 3.79 17.73
N LYS A 134 6.10 2.70 17.84
CA LYS A 134 5.71 1.43 18.52
C LYS A 134 4.64 0.56 17.86
N LEU A 135 4.29 0.81 16.59
CA LEU A 135 3.29 0.02 15.85
C LEU A 135 3.88 -0.63 14.61
N ALA A 136 3.62 -1.92 14.45
CA ALA A 136 4.02 -2.70 13.28
C ALA A 136 2.92 -2.76 12.24
N ILE A 137 3.19 -2.22 11.04
CA ILE A 137 2.30 -2.35 9.88
C ILE A 137 2.78 -3.51 9.02
N LEU A 138 2.08 -4.65 9.11
CA LEU A 138 2.34 -5.79 8.24
C LEU A 138 1.51 -5.66 6.96
N VAL A 139 2.16 -5.40 5.84
CA VAL A 139 1.52 -5.40 4.51
C VAL A 139 1.68 -6.78 3.88
N LEU A 140 0.63 -7.60 3.94
CA LEU A 140 0.58 -8.88 3.25
C LEU A 140 -0.16 -8.71 1.92
N SER A 141 0.53 -8.98 0.81
CA SER A 141 -0.17 -9.22 -0.46
C SER A 141 -0.63 -10.68 -0.46
N CYS A 142 -1.93 -10.91 -0.29
CA CYS A 142 -2.48 -12.26 -0.33
C CYS A 142 -2.62 -12.72 -1.79
N LYS A 143 -2.07 -13.90 -2.10
CA LYS A 143 -2.58 -14.73 -3.20
C LYS A 143 -3.82 -15.45 -2.65
N ASN A 144 -4.96 -15.35 -3.35
CA ASN A 144 -6.27 -15.72 -2.81
C ASN A 144 -6.40 -17.15 -2.27
N TYR A 145 -7.35 -17.26 -1.33
CA TYR A 145 -8.06 -18.48 -0.96
C TYR A 145 -9.11 -18.86 -2.03
N GLY A 146 -9.22 -20.17 -2.28
CA GLY A 146 -10.44 -20.90 -2.67
C GLY A 146 -11.05 -20.61 -4.02
#